data_AF-A0A951W558-F1
#
_entry.id   AF-A0A951W558-F1
#
_cell.length_a   1.000
_cell.length_b   1.000
_cell.length_c   1.000
_cell.angle_alpha   90.00
_cell.angle_beta   90.00
_cell.angle_gamma   90.00
#
_symmetry.space_group_name_H-M   'P 1'
#
loop_
_entity.id
_entity.type
_entity.pdbx_description
1 polymer ?
#
loop_
_entity_poly.entity_id
_entity_poly.type
_entity_poly.pdbx_seq_one_letter_code
_entity_poly.pdbx_strand_id
1 'polypeptide(L)'
;MKRVLIHATVAVALLAGLLVSGPAWAWGPRAVQSISAMALQMLKQDYPDTFRPGGVVGPNFEKDVVTGARDGVAALGGTVPLGNEKEVMQAVATEVLLLREARQYGPTSYFAYRMGVLGALTANVMLPFGFAWTPEDLDIQQRMMADIEKHLDGYGFSPTSHRREFIRDGYVYFLNKRAFHEQDKALIRNDYKRGTGYEGFLKQGGCAYFTRAVETVADVWNTVLNSEMDGVATLVKPSDRALTWYFVNEMEYLMRVKSNMHQAERVYENFEKVNPRLVEAYVKVGDIFYNFNTAESRLRGIEEWRKAYALGGPERAGIGKKLSAHYLAEGRAFLEKAGLPGATETDLNSALNAFEQALDYDRTSETAASLIQETNLAIVARNERLEMAINIISTGEKVRAEADNFRERQDYANAIKTYRQAIGFFEAVDDEFKEQSDTAKENVRRLQKSIKDVITDVLDAASAAIDEGDRAKDGNRFDEANGAYDRVAAIVSVIPEDEKENILQDKNSMIEMAAKKKEEANVAKIRYEQAMAEQAAAAAAQQQGGAR
;
A
#
# COMPACT_ATOMS: atom_id res chain seq x y z
N MET A 1 -38.75 7.25 -40.05
CA MET A 1 -38.72 7.18 -38.56
C MET A 1 -37.33 7.41 -37.96
N LYS A 2 -36.24 6.80 -38.45
CA LYS A 2 -34.89 6.97 -37.85
C LYS A 2 -34.34 8.41 -37.83
N ARG A 3 -34.67 9.27 -38.81
CA ARG A 3 -34.21 10.68 -38.83
C ARG A 3 -34.94 11.58 -37.82
N VAL A 4 -36.21 11.32 -37.52
CA VAL A 4 -37.00 12.10 -36.55
C VAL A 4 -36.57 11.81 -35.12
N LEU A 5 -36.19 10.56 -34.81
CA LEU A 5 -35.65 10.20 -33.51
C LEU A 5 -34.29 10.86 -33.22
N ILE A 6 -33.43 11.01 -34.23
CA ILE A 6 -32.11 11.66 -34.07
C ILE A 6 -32.26 13.18 -33.83
N HIS A 7 -33.24 13.84 -34.45
CA HIS A 7 -33.46 15.27 -34.22
C HIS A 7 -34.09 15.54 -32.85
N ALA A 8 -34.97 14.63 -32.38
CA ALA A 8 -35.55 14.72 -31.05
C ALA A 8 -34.52 14.47 -29.93
N THR A 9 -33.60 13.52 -30.07
CA THR A 9 -32.55 13.28 -29.08
C THR A 9 -31.49 14.38 -29.04
N VAL A 10 -31.14 14.98 -30.18
CA VAL A 10 -30.23 16.13 -30.22
C VAL A 10 -30.88 17.38 -29.60
N ALA A 11 -32.18 17.61 -29.84
CA ALA A 11 -32.91 18.72 -29.22
C ALA A 11 -33.05 18.55 -27.70
N VAL A 12 -33.31 17.32 -27.21
CA VAL A 12 -33.39 17.04 -25.76
C VAL A 12 -32.01 17.10 -25.08
N ALA A 13 -30.93 16.70 -25.77
CA ALA A 13 -29.57 16.85 -25.24
C ALA A 13 -29.10 18.32 -25.20
N LEU A 14 -29.51 19.15 -26.16
CA LEU A 14 -29.27 20.61 -26.15
C LEU A 14 -30.09 21.34 -25.08
N LEU A 15 -31.33 20.88 -24.80
CA LEU A 15 -32.15 21.41 -23.72
C LEU A 15 -31.69 20.95 -22.32
N ALA A 16 -31.15 19.74 -22.20
CA ALA A 16 -30.57 19.25 -20.94
C ALA A 16 -29.23 19.95 -20.59
N GLY A 17 -28.45 20.38 -21.59
CA GLY A 17 -27.24 21.19 -21.38
C GLY A 17 -27.50 22.62 -20.87
N LEU A 18 -28.70 23.16 -21.07
CA LEU A 18 -29.10 24.49 -20.60
C LEU A 18 -29.69 24.49 -19.18
N LEU A 19 -29.91 23.32 -18.56
CA LEU A 19 -30.49 23.18 -17.22
C LEU A 19 -29.47 22.77 -16.14
N VAL A 20 -28.17 22.74 -16.47
CA VAL A 20 -27.13 22.68 -15.44
C VAL A 20 -26.99 24.08 -14.85
N SER A 21 -27.73 24.34 -13.77
CA SER A 21 -27.52 25.50 -12.92
C SER A 21 -26.12 25.41 -12.31
N GLY A 22 -25.13 25.97 -13.01
CA GLY A 22 -23.83 26.23 -12.43
C GLY A 22 -23.99 27.15 -11.20
N PRO A 23 -23.07 27.11 -10.23
CA PRO A 23 -23.06 28.07 -9.15
C PRO A 23 -23.15 29.48 -9.76
N ALA A 24 -24.18 30.24 -9.36
CA ALA A 24 -24.38 31.59 -9.84
C ALA A 24 -23.20 32.44 -9.34
N TRP A 25 -22.26 32.72 -10.24
CA TRP A 25 -21.14 33.59 -9.92
C TRP A 25 -21.62 35.03 -10.03
N ALA A 26 -21.33 35.78 -9.00
CA ALA A 26 -21.63 37.20 -8.85
C ALA A 26 -20.78 38.12 -9.73
N TRP A 27 -19.68 37.63 -10.28
CA TRP A 27 -18.90 38.20 -11.37
C TRP A 27 -18.52 36.99 -12.23
N GLY A 28 -18.46 37.14 -13.55
CA GLY A 28 -18.03 36.03 -14.38
C GLY A 28 -16.56 35.61 -14.12
N PRO A 29 -16.17 34.39 -14.55
CA PRO A 29 -14.82 33.85 -14.35
C PRO A 29 -13.68 34.79 -14.76
N ARG A 30 -13.82 35.46 -15.91
CA ARG A 30 -12.77 36.32 -16.44
C ARG A 30 -12.74 37.61 -15.64
N ALA A 31 -13.90 38.16 -15.30
CA ALA A 31 -13.98 39.38 -14.51
C ALA A 31 -13.31 39.23 -13.13
N VAL A 32 -13.57 38.13 -12.41
CA VAL A 32 -12.96 37.88 -11.09
C VAL A 32 -11.43 37.70 -11.19
N GLN A 33 -10.95 37.02 -12.23
CA GLN A 33 -9.51 36.86 -12.47
C GLN A 33 -8.85 38.21 -12.78
N SER A 34 -9.47 39.03 -13.63
CA SER A 34 -8.99 40.37 -13.96
C SER A 34 -8.97 41.27 -12.73
N ILE A 35 -10.03 41.28 -11.92
CA ILE A 35 -10.10 42.06 -10.67
C ILE A 35 -8.95 41.64 -9.74
N SER A 36 -8.77 40.34 -9.54
CA SER A 36 -7.73 39.80 -8.64
C SER A 36 -6.32 40.07 -9.15
N ALA A 37 -6.08 39.99 -10.46
CA ALA A 37 -4.79 40.29 -11.06
C ALA A 37 -4.43 41.78 -10.92
N MET A 38 -5.40 42.68 -11.15
CA MET A 38 -5.20 44.13 -10.98
C MET A 38 -4.98 44.49 -9.51
N ALA A 39 -5.73 43.90 -8.58
CA ALA A 39 -5.51 44.09 -7.15
C ALA A 39 -4.13 43.58 -6.70
N LEU A 40 -3.66 42.47 -7.27
CA LEU A 40 -2.30 41.95 -7.05
C LEU A 40 -1.27 42.97 -7.51
N GLN A 41 -1.46 43.57 -8.69
CA GLN A 41 -0.57 44.59 -9.22
C GLN A 41 -0.51 45.83 -8.31
N MET A 42 -1.63 46.25 -7.72
CA MET A 42 -1.67 47.36 -6.75
C MET A 42 -0.94 47.07 -5.45
N LEU A 43 -0.79 45.79 -5.06
CA LEU A 43 -0.08 45.39 -3.84
C LEU A 43 1.39 45.13 -4.05
N LYS A 44 1.82 44.79 -5.27
CA LYS A 44 3.21 44.41 -5.57
C LYS A 44 4.24 45.45 -5.17
N GLN A 45 3.85 46.73 -5.15
CA GLN A 45 4.75 47.81 -4.74
C GLN A 45 5.11 47.74 -3.25
N ASP A 46 4.18 47.31 -2.39
CA ASP A 46 4.34 47.36 -0.93
C ASP A 46 4.56 45.98 -0.32
N TYR A 47 4.17 44.93 -1.05
CA TYR A 47 4.27 43.53 -0.63
C TYR A 47 4.90 42.64 -1.72
N PRO A 48 6.09 42.98 -2.27
CA PRO A 48 6.67 42.30 -3.43
C PRO A 48 6.90 40.79 -3.20
N ASP A 49 7.23 40.38 -1.97
CA ASP A 49 7.65 39.00 -1.66
C ASP A 49 6.54 38.13 -1.04
N THR A 50 5.35 38.67 -0.78
CA THR A 50 4.31 37.93 -0.03
C THR A 50 3.84 36.66 -0.74
N PHE A 51 3.62 36.74 -2.06
CA PHE A 51 3.22 35.59 -2.87
C PHE A 51 4.40 34.96 -3.63
N ARG A 52 5.62 35.43 -3.34
CA ARG A 52 6.89 34.93 -3.87
C ARG A 52 7.98 34.97 -2.78
N PRO A 53 7.85 34.20 -1.69
CA PRO A 53 8.71 34.33 -0.51
C PRO A 53 10.20 33.98 -0.73
N GLY A 54 10.59 33.53 -1.94
CA GLY A 54 11.99 33.37 -2.35
C GLY A 54 12.36 34.17 -3.60
N GLY A 55 11.61 35.24 -3.91
CA GLY A 55 11.79 36.03 -5.12
C GLY A 55 11.48 35.26 -6.40
N VAL A 56 12.21 35.54 -7.48
CA VAL A 56 11.99 34.93 -8.81
C VAL A 56 12.25 33.41 -8.83
N VAL A 57 13.08 32.91 -7.91
CA VAL A 57 13.51 31.49 -7.83
C VAL A 57 12.73 30.72 -6.75
N GLY A 58 11.94 31.41 -5.93
CA GLY A 58 11.14 30.81 -4.86
C GLY A 58 9.79 30.24 -5.31
N PRO A 59 9.03 29.64 -4.38
CA PRO A 59 7.65 29.23 -4.62
C PRO A 59 6.80 30.42 -5.08
N ASN A 60 6.10 30.29 -6.21
CA ASN A 60 5.19 31.31 -6.71
C ASN A 60 3.74 30.91 -6.43
N PHE A 61 3.09 31.63 -5.53
CA PHE A 61 1.71 31.38 -5.12
C PHE A 61 0.70 32.29 -5.82
N GLU A 62 1.11 33.17 -6.74
CA GLU A 62 0.16 34.02 -7.51
C GLU A 62 -0.86 33.17 -8.27
N LYS A 63 -0.45 32.01 -8.80
CA LYS A 63 -1.36 31.07 -9.46
C LYS A 63 -2.42 30.53 -8.51
N ASP A 64 -2.08 30.34 -7.24
CA ASP A 64 -3.03 29.89 -6.22
C ASP A 64 -4.04 30.98 -5.89
N VAL A 65 -3.61 32.26 -5.82
CA VAL A 65 -4.51 33.42 -5.69
C VAL A 65 -5.52 33.45 -6.83
N VAL A 66 -5.06 33.33 -8.08
CA VAL A 66 -5.95 33.34 -9.26
C VAL A 66 -6.90 32.13 -9.24
N THR A 67 -6.41 30.96 -8.81
CA THR A 67 -7.23 29.74 -8.69
C THR A 67 -8.32 29.92 -7.64
N GLY A 68 -7.99 30.43 -6.46
CA GLY A 68 -8.97 30.70 -5.41
C GLY A 68 -9.97 31.78 -5.80
N ALA A 69 -9.53 32.81 -6.52
CA ALA A 69 -10.43 33.82 -7.05
C ALA A 69 -11.43 33.22 -8.04
N ARG A 70 -10.98 32.36 -8.95
CA ARG A 70 -11.84 31.65 -9.91
C ARG A 70 -12.84 30.74 -9.20
N ASP A 71 -12.42 29.98 -8.20
CA ASP A 71 -13.31 29.07 -7.46
C ASP A 71 -14.31 29.85 -6.58
N GLY A 72 -13.90 31.04 -6.11
CA GLY A 72 -14.75 32.06 -5.52
C GLY A 72 -15.54 31.59 -4.30
N VAL A 73 -16.77 32.11 -4.15
CA VAL A 73 -17.65 31.78 -3.01
C VAL A 73 -18.05 30.30 -2.96
N ALA A 74 -17.96 29.57 -4.07
CA ALA A 74 -18.23 28.13 -4.08
C ALA A 74 -17.21 27.35 -3.24
N ALA A 75 -15.97 27.85 -3.12
CA ALA A 75 -14.94 27.26 -2.27
C ALA A 75 -15.28 27.30 -0.76
N LEU A 76 -16.23 28.16 -0.35
CA LEU A 76 -16.68 28.25 1.05
C LEU A 76 -17.68 27.14 1.41
N GLY A 77 -18.16 26.35 0.45
CA GLY A 77 -18.84 25.06 0.66
C GLY A 77 -20.10 25.10 1.54
N GLY A 78 -20.79 26.25 1.63
CA GLY A 78 -21.98 26.43 2.48
C GLY A 78 -21.69 26.51 3.99
N THR A 79 -20.42 26.48 4.41
CA THR A 79 -20.02 26.60 5.83
C THR A 79 -20.10 28.04 6.34
N VAL A 80 -20.08 29.00 5.41
CA VAL A 80 -20.16 30.43 5.69
C VAL A 80 -21.58 30.91 5.36
N PRO A 81 -22.31 31.53 6.31
CA PRO A 81 -23.62 32.08 6.05
C PRO A 81 -23.50 33.29 5.10
N LEU A 82 -24.22 33.25 3.98
CA LEU A 82 -24.26 34.30 2.95
C LEU A 82 -25.71 34.64 2.58
N GLY A 83 -26.65 34.42 3.50
CA GLY A 83 -28.10 34.49 3.27
C GLY A 83 -28.66 35.91 3.22
N ASN A 84 -27.88 36.91 3.62
CA ASN A 84 -28.20 38.31 3.49
C ASN A 84 -26.93 39.17 3.44
N GLU A 85 -27.11 40.46 3.17
CA GLU A 85 -26.03 41.41 2.99
C GLU A 85 -25.12 41.55 4.22
N LYS A 86 -25.71 41.57 5.41
CA LYS A 86 -24.96 41.70 6.67
C LYS A 86 -24.08 40.47 6.91
N GLU A 87 -24.61 39.28 6.65
CA GLU A 87 -23.86 38.03 6.73
C GLU A 87 -22.69 38.00 5.75
N VAL A 88 -22.89 38.46 4.52
CA VAL A 88 -21.81 38.55 3.51
C VAL A 88 -20.70 39.52 3.95
N MET A 89 -21.03 40.71 4.44
CA MET A 89 -20.03 41.66 4.94
C MET A 89 -19.29 41.10 6.17
N GLN A 90 -20.01 40.42 7.06
CA GLN A 90 -19.42 39.74 8.21
C GLN A 90 -18.49 38.60 7.80
N ALA A 91 -18.83 37.85 6.75
CA ALA A 91 -18.00 36.79 6.19
C ALA A 91 -16.66 37.35 5.69
N VAL A 92 -16.67 38.47 4.95
CA VAL A 92 -15.44 39.15 4.52
C VAL A 92 -14.60 39.58 5.73
N ALA A 93 -15.22 40.22 6.73
CA ALA A 93 -14.50 40.67 7.92
C ALA A 93 -13.88 39.51 8.71
N THR A 94 -14.62 38.41 8.87
CA THR A 94 -14.16 37.21 9.58
C THR A 94 -13.00 36.53 8.85
N GLU A 95 -13.09 36.45 7.52
CA GLU A 95 -12.03 35.90 6.68
C GLU A 95 -10.76 36.76 6.72
N VAL A 96 -10.89 38.09 6.72
CA VAL A 96 -9.75 39.01 6.89
C VAL A 96 -9.04 38.74 8.22
N LEU A 97 -9.78 38.63 9.32
CA LEU A 97 -9.21 38.35 10.64
C LEU A 97 -8.53 36.98 10.68
N LEU A 98 -9.15 35.96 10.09
CA LEU A 98 -8.60 34.61 10.03
C LEU A 98 -7.29 34.58 9.23
N LEU A 99 -7.27 35.14 8.02
CA LEU A 99 -6.09 35.14 7.17
C LEU A 99 -4.98 36.03 7.75
N ARG A 100 -5.33 37.15 8.38
CA ARG A 100 -4.34 38.01 9.07
C ARG A 100 -3.60 37.24 10.17
N GLU A 101 -4.33 36.45 10.95
CA GLU A 101 -3.72 35.62 12.00
C GLU A 101 -2.95 34.42 11.41
N ALA A 102 -3.53 33.73 10.42
CA ALA A 102 -2.87 32.62 9.74
C ALA A 102 -1.54 33.02 9.07
N ARG A 103 -1.44 34.26 8.56
CA ARG A 103 -0.22 34.81 7.96
C ARG A 103 0.98 34.77 8.91
N GLN A 104 0.77 34.85 10.22
CA GLN A 104 1.85 34.78 11.21
C GLN A 104 2.59 33.44 11.20
N TYR A 105 1.95 32.39 10.64
CA TYR A 105 2.53 31.06 10.47
C TYR A 105 3.26 30.89 9.11
N GLY A 106 3.33 31.97 8.32
CA GLY A 106 4.00 32.04 7.02
C GLY A 106 3.03 31.96 5.83
N PRO A 107 3.37 32.61 4.69
CA PRO A 107 2.57 32.49 3.48
C PRO A 107 2.72 31.10 2.87
N THR A 108 1.59 30.43 2.64
CA THR A 108 1.52 29.11 2.02
C THR A 108 0.68 29.13 0.75
N SER A 109 0.70 28.02 0.00
CA SER A 109 -0.16 27.86 -1.17
C SER A 109 -1.66 27.97 -0.83
N TYR A 110 -2.07 27.43 0.32
CA TYR A 110 -3.45 27.53 0.77
C TYR A 110 -3.82 28.94 1.25
N PHE A 111 -2.91 29.63 1.95
CA PHE A 111 -3.09 31.04 2.29
C PHE A 111 -3.34 31.89 1.04
N ALA A 112 -2.52 31.72 0.01
CA ALA A 112 -2.68 32.40 -1.26
C ALA A 112 -3.99 32.05 -1.98
N TYR A 113 -4.37 30.77 -2.00
CA TYR A 113 -5.67 30.32 -2.49
C TYR A 113 -6.81 31.05 -1.77
N ARG A 114 -6.79 31.10 -0.43
CA ARG A 114 -7.81 31.77 0.38
C ARG A 114 -7.83 33.29 0.19
N MET A 115 -6.68 33.93 -0.03
CA MET A 115 -6.62 35.34 -0.44
C MET A 115 -7.38 35.57 -1.75
N GLY A 116 -7.24 34.65 -2.72
CA GLY A 116 -8.05 34.65 -3.94
C GLY A 116 -9.55 34.55 -3.68
N VAL A 117 -9.96 33.58 -2.86
CA VAL A 117 -11.37 33.38 -2.47
C VAL A 117 -11.93 34.63 -1.78
N LEU A 118 -11.17 35.23 -0.86
CA LEU A 118 -11.51 36.50 -0.20
C LEU A 118 -11.66 37.65 -1.20
N GLY A 119 -10.77 37.72 -2.21
CA GLY A 119 -10.85 38.72 -3.27
C GLY A 119 -12.13 38.58 -4.09
N ALA A 120 -12.48 37.36 -4.49
CA ALA A 120 -13.74 37.08 -5.18
C ALA A 120 -14.96 37.43 -4.32
N LEU A 121 -14.98 37.00 -3.05
CA LEU A 121 -16.05 37.32 -2.10
C LEU A 121 -16.23 38.84 -1.98
N THR A 122 -15.14 39.59 -1.83
CA THR A 122 -15.13 41.05 -1.72
C THR A 122 -15.61 41.73 -3.00
N ALA A 123 -15.13 41.28 -4.17
CA ALA A 123 -15.56 41.81 -5.46
C ALA A 123 -17.08 41.65 -5.64
N ASN A 124 -17.62 40.50 -5.23
CA ASN A 124 -19.05 40.21 -5.28
C ASN A 124 -19.87 41.15 -4.38
N VAL A 125 -19.35 41.50 -3.19
CA VAL A 125 -20.00 42.47 -2.30
C VAL A 125 -20.15 43.83 -2.98
N MET A 126 -19.17 44.23 -3.81
CA MET A 126 -19.12 45.57 -4.40
C MET A 126 -20.05 45.75 -5.61
N LEU A 127 -20.48 44.66 -6.25
CA LEU A 127 -21.31 44.72 -7.44
C LEU A 127 -22.81 44.63 -7.08
N PRO A 128 -23.68 45.52 -7.58
CA PRO A 128 -25.13 45.35 -7.52
C PRO A 128 -25.56 43.97 -7.99
N PHE A 129 -26.42 43.27 -7.25
CA PHE A 129 -26.78 41.87 -7.55
C PHE A 129 -25.61 40.88 -7.57
N GLY A 130 -24.45 41.25 -7.02
CA GLY A 130 -23.37 40.29 -6.77
C GLY A 130 -23.82 39.21 -5.78
N PHE A 131 -24.68 39.54 -4.82
CA PHE A 131 -25.47 38.55 -4.12
C PHE A 131 -26.95 38.75 -4.43
N ALA A 132 -27.64 37.64 -4.69
CA ALA A 132 -29.04 37.59 -5.02
C ALA A 132 -29.73 36.55 -4.12
N TRP A 133 -30.75 37.00 -3.40
CA TRP A 133 -31.48 36.16 -2.42
C TRP A 133 -32.93 35.89 -2.82
N THR A 134 -33.43 36.62 -3.83
CA THR A 134 -34.78 36.43 -4.37
C THR A 134 -34.70 35.83 -5.78
N PRO A 135 -35.73 35.08 -6.23
CA PRO A 135 -35.76 34.55 -7.59
C PRO A 135 -35.64 35.64 -8.67
N GLU A 136 -36.22 36.81 -8.43
CA GLU A 136 -36.12 37.97 -9.33
C GLU A 136 -34.68 38.49 -9.40
N ASP A 137 -34.02 38.65 -8.25
CA ASP A 137 -32.63 39.11 -8.22
C ASP A 137 -31.68 38.10 -8.87
N LEU A 138 -31.96 36.80 -8.76
CA LEU A 138 -31.18 35.75 -9.39
C LEU A 138 -31.26 35.81 -10.92
N ASP A 139 -32.46 36.03 -11.46
CA ASP A 139 -32.64 36.20 -12.91
C ASP A 139 -31.93 37.46 -13.43
N ILE A 140 -32.01 38.58 -12.70
CA ILE A 140 -31.30 39.81 -13.06
C ILE A 140 -29.79 39.59 -12.97
N GLN A 141 -29.30 38.97 -11.90
CA GLN A 141 -27.89 38.64 -11.71
C GLN A 141 -27.34 37.86 -12.89
N GLN A 142 -28.01 36.78 -13.32
CA GLN A 142 -27.54 35.94 -14.42
C GLN A 142 -27.41 36.72 -15.73
N ARG A 143 -28.44 37.51 -16.07
CA ARG A 143 -28.42 38.36 -17.28
C ARG A 143 -27.34 39.43 -17.20
N MET A 144 -27.19 40.04 -16.01
CA MET A 144 -26.19 41.06 -15.76
C MET A 144 -24.76 40.55 -15.91
N MET A 145 -24.44 39.38 -15.34
CA MET A 145 -23.09 38.82 -15.44
C MET A 145 -22.74 38.41 -16.85
N ALA A 146 -23.68 37.85 -17.60
CA ALA A 146 -23.48 37.50 -18.99
C ALA A 146 -23.16 38.74 -19.84
N ASP A 147 -23.79 39.88 -19.56
CA ASP A 147 -23.52 41.12 -20.28
C ASP A 147 -22.20 41.77 -19.85
N ILE A 148 -21.87 41.77 -18.55
CA ILE A 148 -20.57 42.26 -18.05
C ILE A 148 -19.42 41.48 -18.69
N GLU A 149 -19.50 40.15 -18.76
CA GLU A 149 -18.48 39.30 -19.39
C GLU A 149 -18.26 39.62 -20.88
N LYS A 150 -19.33 39.93 -21.62
CA LYS A 150 -19.22 40.32 -23.04
C LYS A 150 -18.50 41.65 -23.24
N HIS A 151 -18.58 42.56 -22.27
CA HIS A 151 -18.04 43.92 -22.37
C HIS A 151 -16.77 44.14 -21.54
N LEU A 152 -16.30 43.12 -20.84
CA LEU A 152 -15.15 43.19 -19.92
C LEU A 152 -13.88 43.69 -20.61
N ASP A 153 -13.64 43.32 -21.87
CA ASP A 153 -12.46 43.73 -22.63
C ASP A 153 -12.40 45.25 -22.86
N GLY A 154 -13.53 45.96 -22.71
CA GLY A 154 -13.61 47.42 -22.75
C GLY A 154 -13.38 48.11 -21.40
N TYR A 155 -13.18 47.36 -20.30
CA TYR A 155 -13.01 47.94 -18.97
C TYR A 155 -11.56 48.35 -18.76
N GLY A 156 -11.34 49.67 -18.68
CA GLY A 156 -10.06 50.24 -18.27
C GLY A 156 -9.96 50.31 -16.74
N PHE A 157 -8.79 49.99 -16.21
CA PHE A 157 -8.48 50.21 -14.80
C PHE A 157 -7.56 51.41 -14.64
N SER A 158 -7.97 52.35 -13.77
CA SER A 158 -7.11 53.42 -13.26
C SER A 158 -7.44 53.64 -11.79
N PRO A 159 -6.46 53.57 -10.87
CA PRO A 159 -6.73 53.74 -9.45
C PRO A 159 -7.21 55.17 -9.16
N THR A 160 -8.31 55.28 -8.43
CA THR A 160 -8.89 56.52 -7.94
C THR A 160 -8.24 57.00 -6.65
N SER A 161 -7.65 56.08 -5.87
CA SER A 161 -6.83 56.37 -4.70
C SER A 161 -5.44 55.76 -4.81
N HIS A 162 -4.41 56.55 -4.46
CA HIS A 162 -3.02 56.07 -4.37
C HIS A 162 -2.68 55.46 -3.01
N ARG A 163 -3.53 55.66 -1.98
CA ARG A 163 -3.31 55.12 -0.64
C ARG A 163 -4.37 54.08 -0.32
N ARG A 164 -3.93 52.87 0.01
CA ARG A 164 -4.80 51.79 0.46
C ARG A 164 -5.31 52.06 1.87
N GLU A 165 -6.57 51.74 2.09
CA GLU A 165 -7.24 51.86 3.38
C GLU A 165 -6.97 50.62 4.24
N PHE A 166 -6.81 50.82 5.55
CA PHE A 166 -6.78 49.73 6.52
C PHE A 166 -8.17 49.60 7.15
N ILE A 167 -8.82 48.46 6.92
CA ILE A 167 -10.21 48.25 7.32
C ILE A 167 -10.27 47.89 8.81
N ARG A 168 -10.85 48.78 9.61
CA ARG A 168 -11.04 48.57 11.06
C ARG A 168 -12.38 47.92 11.39
N ASP A 169 -13.41 48.34 10.68
CA ASP A 169 -14.77 47.83 10.78
C ASP A 169 -15.27 47.54 9.36
N GLY A 170 -15.45 46.25 9.05
CA GLY A 170 -15.86 45.82 7.72
C GLY A 170 -17.24 46.35 7.33
N TYR A 171 -18.19 46.39 8.27
CA TYR A 171 -19.56 46.82 7.99
C TYR A 171 -19.61 48.31 7.65
N VAL A 172 -18.97 49.16 8.48
CA VAL A 172 -18.88 50.61 8.22
C VAL A 172 -18.14 50.89 6.92
N TYR A 173 -17.04 50.18 6.68
CA TYR A 173 -16.24 50.32 5.45
C TYR A 173 -17.08 50.01 4.20
N PHE A 174 -17.76 48.86 4.16
CA PHE A 174 -18.58 48.49 3.01
C PHE A 174 -19.78 49.40 2.82
N LEU A 175 -20.45 49.85 3.89
CA LEU A 175 -21.55 50.82 3.79
C LEU A 175 -21.08 52.13 3.13
N ASN A 176 -19.91 52.64 3.53
CA ASN A 176 -19.36 53.88 2.96
C ASN A 176 -18.97 53.71 1.49
N LYS A 177 -18.29 52.61 1.15
CA LYS A 177 -17.89 52.30 -0.24
C LYS A 177 -19.09 51.97 -1.14
N ARG A 178 -20.25 51.65 -0.57
CA ARG A 178 -21.50 51.28 -1.25
C ARG A 178 -22.64 52.28 -1.01
N ALA A 179 -22.33 53.55 -0.75
CA ALA A 179 -23.30 54.58 -0.36
C ALA A 179 -24.55 54.71 -1.28
N PHE A 180 -24.42 54.42 -2.59
CA PHE A 180 -25.53 54.49 -3.57
C PHE A 180 -26.02 53.12 -4.06
N HIS A 181 -25.62 52.03 -3.40
CA HIS A 181 -25.78 50.69 -3.96
C HIS A 181 -27.23 50.23 -4.13
N GLU A 182 -28.14 50.61 -3.22
CA GLU A 182 -29.56 50.26 -3.35
C GLU A 182 -30.26 51.08 -4.46
N GLN A 183 -29.88 52.34 -4.63
CA GLN A 183 -30.35 53.17 -5.74
C GLN A 183 -29.87 52.61 -7.09
N ASP A 184 -28.60 52.20 -7.15
CA ASP A 184 -28.00 51.57 -8.31
C ASP A 184 -28.71 50.25 -8.67
N LYS A 185 -29.00 49.39 -7.67
CA LYS A 185 -29.80 48.17 -7.87
C LYS A 185 -31.18 48.47 -8.45
N ALA A 186 -31.84 49.53 -7.99
CA ALA A 186 -33.16 49.92 -8.50
C ALA A 186 -33.10 50.36 -9.97
N LEU A 187 -32.07 51.11 -10.38
CA LEU A 187 -31.85 51.53 -11.76
C LEU A 187 -31.56 50.33 -12.68
N ILE A 188 -30.62 49.47 -12.28
CA ILE A 188 -30.26 48.26 -13.03
C ILE A 188 -31.47 47.34 -13.20
N ARG A 189 -32.23 47.08 -12.12
CA ARG A 189 -33.46 46.29 -12.19
C ARG A 189 -34.45 46.87 -13.20
N ASN A 190 -34.61 48.20 -13.22
CA ASN A 190 -35.50 48.87 -14.15
C ASN A 190 -35.05 48.67 -15.61
N ASP A 191 -33.76 48.83 -15.89
CA ASP A 191 -33.19 48.65 -17.22
C ASP A 191 -33.35 47.21 -17.74
N TYR A 192 -33.12 46.20 -16.90
CA TYR A 192 -33.34 44.78 -17.27
C TYR A 192 -34.82 44.40 -17.40
N LYS A 193 -35.73 45.09 -16.70
CA LYS A 193 -37.18 44.91 -16.88
C LYS A 193 -37.69 45.54 -18.17
N ARG A 194 -37.14 46.69 -18.56
CA ARG A 194 -37.53 47.43 -19.76
C ARG A 194 -36.88 46.93 -21.06
N GLY A 195 -35.93 46.00 -20.95
CA GLY A 195 -35.20 45.45 -22.09
C GLY A 195 -33.99 46.28 -22.55
N THR A 196 -33.67 47.37 -21.84
CA THR A 196 -32.44 48.15 -22.07
C THR A 196 -31.20 47.38 -21.61
N GLY A 197 -31.32 46.62 -20.51
CA GLY A 197 -30.24 45.78 -19.97
C GLY A 197 -28.93 46.55 -19.79
N TYR A 198 -27.84 45.99 -20.32
CA TYR A 198 -26.50 46.57 -20.23
C TYR A 198 -26.38 47.98 -20.81
N GLU A 199 -27.08 48.28 -21.91
CA GLU A 199 -26.99 49.58 -22.59
C GLU A 199 -27.55 50.75 -21.77
N GLY A 200 -28.21 50.46 -20.64
CA GLY A 200 -28.66 51.45 -19.66
C GLY A 200 -27.55 51.85 -18.70
N PHE A 201 -27.84 51.79 -17.41
CA PHE A 201 -26.94 52.24 -16.35
C PHE A 201 -25.59 51.52 -16.34
N LEU A 202 -25.55 50.22 -16.65
CA LEU A 202 -24.32 49.41 -16.59
C LEU A 202 -23.28 49.76 -17.65
N LYS A 203 -23.67 50.34 -18.78
CA LYS A 203 -22.74 50.76 -19.83
C LYS A 203 -21.63 51.67 -19.30
N GLN A 204 -21.99 52.56 -18.37
CA GLN A 204 -21.05 53.45 -17.68
C GLN A 204 -20.72 52.94 -16.27
N GLY A 205 -21.73 52.44 -15.54
CA GLY A 205 -21.56 51.98 -14.16
C GLY A 205 -20.68 50.74 -14.02
N GLY A 206 -20.67 49.83 -15.01
CA GLY A 206 -19.93 48.58 -14.96
C GLY A 206 -18.42 48.76 -14.79
N CYS A 207 -17.82 49.67 -15.55
CA CYS A 207 -16.39 50.00 -15.42
C CYS A 207 -16.07 50.66 -14.06
N ALA A 208 -16.99 51.48 -13.53
CA ALA A 208 -16.85 52.06 -12.20
C ALA A 208 -16.93 51.02 -11.09
N TYR A 209 -17.83 50.03 -11.19
CA TYR A 209 -17.87 48.90 -10.24
C TYR A 209 -16.64 48.02 -10.34
N PHE A 210 -16.12 47.78 -11.56
CA PHE A 210 -14.89 47.03 -11.76
C PHE A 210 -13.71 47.71 -11.06
N THR A 211 -13.50 49.01 -11.31
CA THR A 211 -12.43 49.79 -10.65
C THR A 211 -12.59 49.78 -9.13
N ARG A 212 -13.81 50.02 -8.62
CA ARG A 212 -14.08 50.02 -7.18
C ARG A 212 -13.85 48.63 -6.55
N ALA A 213 -14.23 47.55 -7.24
CA ALA A 213 -14.00 46.19 -6.79
C ALA A 213 -12.49 45.89 -6.68
N VAL A 214 -11.70 46.29 -7.68
CA VAL A 214 -10.23 46.16 -7.66
C VAL A 214 -9.63 46.86 -6.45
N GLU A 215 -9.98 48.12 -6.22
CA GLU A 215 -9.48 48.89 -5.08
C GLU A 215 -9.91 48.29 -3.74
N THR A 216 -11.17 47.86 -3.64
CA THR A 216 -11.70 47.27 -2.40
C THR A 216 -11.02 45.94 -2.09
N VAL A 217 -10.76 45.10 -3.10
CA VAL A 217 -9.97 43.87 -2.93
C VAL A 217 -8.54 44.20 -2.49
N ALA A 218 -7.92 45.22 -3.07
CA ALA A 218 -6.60 45.67 -2.65
C ALA A 218 -6.58 46.18 -1.20
N ASP A 219 -7.61 46.92 -0.75
CA ASP A 219 -7.76 47.39 0.65
C ASP A 219 -7.96 46.22 1.63
N VAL A 220 -8.78 45.23 1.25
CA VAL A 220 -9.00 44.00 2.04
C VAL A 220 -7.71 43.20 2.17
N TRP A 221 -7.00 42.96 1.08
CA TRP A 221 -5.71 42.28 1.10
C TRP A 221 -4.64 43.07 1.86
N ASN A 222 -4.58 44.39 1.69
CA ASN A 222 -3.73 45.28 2.49
C ASN A 222 -4.01 45.13 3.99
N THR A 223 -5.29 45.02 4.37
CA THR A 223 -5.68 44.78 5.77
C THR A 223 -5.19 43.42 6.29
N VAL A 224 -5.14 42.38 5.45
CA VAL A 224 -4.53 41.09 5.83
C VAL A 224 -3.00 41.18 5.94
N LEU A 225 -2.35 41.89 5.02
CA LEU A 225 -0.89 41.90 4.85
C LEU A 225 -0.15 42.98 5.66
N ASN A 226 -0.82 44.02 6.11
CA ASN A 226 -0.16 45.09 6.87
C ASN A 226 0.20 44.62 8.29
N SER A 227 1.49 44.63 8.67
CA SER A 227 1.97 44.25 10.01
C SER A 227 1.93 45.38 11.03
N GLU A 228 1.84 46.64 10.60
CA GLU A 228 1.96 47.80 11.48
C GLU A 228 0.65 48.04 12.24
N MET A 229 0.69 47.73 13.54
CA MET A 229 -0.29 48.16 14.53
C MET A 229 0.30 49.31 15.36
N ASP A 230 0.80 50.35 14.72
CA ASP A 230 1.20 51.56 15.44
C ASP A 230 -0.05 52.27 15.97
N GLY A 231 -0.39 51.95 17.23
CA GLY A 231 -1.19 52.80 18.12
C GLY A 231 -2.71 52.73 18.03
N VAL A 232 -3.33 51.70 17.42
CA VAL A 232 -4.81 51.66 17.29
C VAL A 232 -5.40 50.30 17.66
N ALA A 233 -6.57 50.33 18.32
CA ALA A 233 -7.36 49.22 18.84
C ALA A 233 -7.12 47.87 18.14
N THR A 234 -6.69 46.89 18.94
CA THR A 234 -6.43 45.50 18.54
C THR A 234 -7.66 44.94 17.84
N LEU A 235 -7.52 44.58 16.56
CA LEU A 235 -8.52 43.76 15.89
C LEU A 235 -8.73 42.48 16.70
N VAL A 236 -9.97 42.02 16.80
CA VAL A 236 -10.29 40.81 17.58
C VAL A 236 -9.60 39.60 16.93
N LYS A 237 -8.77 38.90 17.70
CA LYS A 237 -8.10 37.67 17.25
C LYS A 237 -9.16 36.58 16.99
N PRO A 238 -9.07 35.81 15.88
CA PRO A 238 -9.95 34.68 15.67
C PRO A 238 -9.76 33.63 16.77
N SER A 239 -10.82 32.86 17.05
CA SER A 239 -10.72 31.76 18.02
C SER A 239 -9.74 30.67 17.57
N ASP A 240 -9.11 30.00 18.52
CA ASP A 240 -8.23 28.84 18.27
C ASP A 240 -8.94 27.75 17.47
N ARG A 241 -10.24 27.56 17.69
CA ARG A 241 -11.09 26.67 16.88
C ARG A 241 -11.11 27.07 15.40
N ALA A 242 -11.20 28.36 15.08
CA ALA A 242 -11.20 28.83 13.70
C ALA A 242 -9.83 28.60 13.02
N LEU A 243 -8.74 28.86 13.74
CA LEU A 243 -7.37 28.55 13.25
C LEU A 243 -7.15 27.05 13.07
N THR A 244 -7.68 26.24 13.99
CA THR A 244 -7.63 24.77 13.90
C THR A 244 -8.23 24.30 12.57
N TRP A 245 -9.46 24.74 12.26
CA TRP A 245 -10.13 24.37 11.02
C TRP A 245 -9.46 24.96 9.78
N TYR A 246 -8.84 26.14 9.87
CA TYR A 246 -8.01 26.66 8.80
C TYR A 246 -6.86 25.70 8.46
N PHE A 247 -6.09 25.24 9.45
CA PHE A 247 -4.98 24.32 9.21
C PHE A 247 -5.43 22.91 8.79
N VAL A 248 -6.58 22.43 9.27
CA VAL A 248 -7.17 21.18 8.77
C VAL A 248 -7.49 21.28 7.28
N ASN A 249 -8.13 22.38 6.87
CA ASN A 249 -8.47 22.60 5.46
C ASN A 249 -7.22 22.84 4.61
N GLU A 250 -6.19 23.46 5.18
CA GLU A 250 -4.89 23.61 4.52
C GLU A 250 -4.22 22.26 4.25
N MET A 251 -4.18 21.36 5.24
CA MET A 251 -3.69 20.01 5.05
C MET A 251 -4.52 19.27 3.99
N GLU A 252 -5.85 19.39 4.01
CA GLU A 252 -6.71 18.79 2.98
C GLU A 252 -6.38 19.31 1.58
N TYR A 253 -6.18 20.62 1.43
CA TYR A 253 -5.79 21.24 0.16
C TYR A 253 -4.42 20.76 -0.32
N LEU A 254 -3.42 20.73 0.56
CA LEU A 254 -2.07 20.27 0.23
C LEU A 254 -2.06 18.80 -0.18
N MET A 255 -2.86 17.96 0.48
CA MET A 255 -2.93 16.53 0.21
C MET A 255 -3.74 16.23 -1.07
N ARG A 256 -4.90 16.87 -1.26
CA ARG A 256 -5.82 16.55 -2.38
C ARG A 256 -5.54 17.32 -3.66
N VAL A 257 -5.14 18.59 -3.55
CA VAL A 257 -4.95 19.48 -4.71
C VAL A 257 -3.48 19.55 -5.12
N LYS A 258 -2.56 19.58 -4.15
CA LYS A 258 -1.12 19.68 -4.41
C LYS A 258 -0.39 18.34 -4.36
N SER A 259 -1.03 17.30 -3.85
CA SER A 259 -0.42 15.98 -3.62
C SER A 259 0.93 16.08 -2.89
N ASN A 260 1.02 16.96 -1.90
CA ASN A 260 2.27 17.29 -1.21
C ASN A 260 2.17 17.00 0.29
N MET A 261 2.46 15.75 0.65
CA MET A 261 2.43 15.27 2.03
C MET A 261 3.42 15.99 2.94
N HIS A 262 4.64 16.23 2.45
CA HIS A 262 5.67 16.89 3.27
C HIS A 262 5.26 18.31 3.70
N GLN A 263 4.60 19.07 2.84
CA GLN A 263 4.05 20.37 3.24
C GLN A 263 2.89 20.24 4.22
N ALA A 264 2.03 19.23 4.06
CA ALA A 264 0.93 18.97 4.99
C ALA A 264 1.45 18.62 6.40
N GLU A 265 2.53 17.86 6.51
CA GLU A 265 3.19 17.55 7.79
C GLU A 265 3.77 18.80 8.46
N ARG A 266 4.36 19.71 7.70
CA ARG A 266 4.83 20.99 8.26
C ARG A 266 3.67 21.85 8.77
N VAL A 267 2.53 21.83 8.08
CA VAL A 267 1.32 22.52 8.54
C VAL A 267 0.73 21.86 9.78
N TYR A 268 0.87 20.54 9.92
CA TYR A 268 0.43 19.81 11.10
C TYR A 268 1.05 20.35 12.39
N GLU A 269 2.33 20.77 12.36
CA GLU A 269 2.97 21.42 13.52
C GLU A 269 2.25 22.71 13.97
N ASN A 270 1.70 23.46 13.03
CA ASN A 270 0.92 24.67 13.33
C ASN A 270 -0.46 24.32 13.85
N PHE A 271 -1.09 23.29 13.28
CA PHE A 271 -2.33 22.71 13.80
C PHE A 271 -2.18 22.28 15.28
N GLU A 272 -1.13 21.55 15.65
CA GLU A 272 -0.93 21.13 17.04
C GLU A 272 -0.75 22.29 18.02
N LYS A 273 -0.14 23.41 17.58
CA LYS A 273 0.04 24.60 18.42
C LYS A 273 -1.26 25.31 18.75
N VAL A 274 -2.24 25.28 17.84
CA VAL A 274 -3.50 26.03 17.99
C VAL A 274 -4.70 25.15 18.35
N ASN A 275 -4.62 23.84 18.18
CA ASN A 275 -5.76 22.96 18.39
C ASN A 275 -6.13 22.87 19.88
N PRO A 276 -7.33 23.30 20.30
CA PRO A 276 -7.78 23.19 21.69
C PRO A 276 -8.24 21.77 22.04
N ARG A 277 -7.63 20.74 21.41
CA ARG A 277 -7.96 19.31 21.52
C ARG A 277 -9.34 18.93 21.01
N LEU A 278 -9.72 19.47 19.85
CA LEU A 278 -10.96 19.11 19.17
C LEU A 278 -10.86 17.70 18.58
N VAL A 279 -11.68 16.77 19.10
CA VAL A 279 -11.73 15.37 18.65
C VAL A 279 -12.03 15.28 17.16
N GLU A 280 -13.08 15.96 16.71
CA GLU A 280 -13.51 16.04 15.29
C GLU A 280 -12.38 16.50 14.35
N ALA A 281 -11.49 17.38 14.83
CA ALA A 281 -10.37 17.87 14.03
C ALA A 281 -9.32 16.78 13.85
N TYR A 282 -8.95 16.06 14.92
CA TYR A 282 -8.06 14.89 14.82
C TYR A 282 -8.65 13.79 13.93
N VAL A 283 -9.97 13.55 14.01
CA VAL A 283 -10.65 12.59 13.12
C VAL A 283 -10.51 13.00 11.66
N LYS A 284 -10.80 14.28 11.35
CA LYS A 284 -10.70 14.80 9.98
C LYS A 284 -9.27 14.78 9.45
N VAL A 285 -8.28 15.11 10.29
CA VAL A 285 -6.86 15.00 9.93
C VAL A 285 -6.49 13.54 9.65
N GLY A 286 -6.91 12.61 10.52
CA GLY A 286 -6.73 11.18 10.29
C GLY A 286 -7.33 10.72 8.96
N ASP A 287 -8.54 11.18 8.63
CA ASP A 287 -9.19 10.90 7.35
C ASP A 287 -8.42 11.48 6.15
N ILE A 288 -7.86 12.68 6.28
CA ILE A 288 -7.07 13.33 5.21
C ILE A 288 -5.82 12.50 4.90
N PHE A 289 -5.05 12.11 5.92
CA PHE A 289 -3.84 11.31 5.75
C PHE A 289 -4.16 9.87 5.29
N TYR A 290 -5.15 9.22 5.91
CA TYR A 290 -5.51 7.85 5.54
C TYR A 290 -5.95 7.72 4.08
N ASN A 291 -6.74 8.67 3.59
CA ASN A 291 -7.26 8.65 2.22
C ASN A 291 -6.22 9.02 1.14
N PHE A 292 -5.03 9.51 1.52
CA PHE A 292 -3.95 9.77 0.55
C PHE A 292 -3.30 8.49 0.02
N ASN A 293 -3.53 7.36 0.70
CA ASN A 293 -3.26 6.01 0.22
C ASN A 293 -1.78 5.65 -0.05
N THR A 294 -0.83 6.34 0.61
CA THR A 294 0.55 5.83 0.76
C THR A 294 0.69 5.08 2.09
N ALA A 295 1.67 4.19 2.22
CA ALA A 295 1.88 3.43 3.45
C ALA A 295 2.16 4.37 4.65
N GLU A 296 3.08 5.32 4.46
CA GLU A 296 3.45 6.32 5.47
C GLU A 296 2.26 7.21 5.87
N SER A 297 1.50 7.71 4.89
CA SER A 297 0.34 8.57 5.17
C SER A 297 -0.77 7.81 5.89
N ARG A 298 -0.99 6.53 5.56
CA ARG A 298 -1.97 5.70 6.28
C ARG A 298 -1.57 5.48 7.73
N LEU A 299 -0.30 5.21 8.02
CA LEU A 299 0.20 5.10 9.40
C LEU A 299 -0.04 6.39 10.17
N ARG A 300 0.26 7.54 9.55
CA ARG A 300 -0.05 8.84 10.17
C ARG A 300 -1.54 9.02 10.42
N GLY A 301 -2.39 8.68 9.47
CA GLY A 301 -3.85 8.75 9.63
C GLY A 301 -4.35 7.92 10.82
N ILE A 302 -3.79 6.72 11.01
CA ILE A 302 -4.10 5.84 12.13
C ILE A 302 -3.65 6.45 13.46
N GLU A 303 -2.46 7.05 13.53
CA GLU A 303 -1.99 7.75 14.74
C GLU A 303 -2.97 8.85 15.18
N GLU A 304 -3.47 9.64 14.22
CA GLU A 304 -4.42 10.72 14.51
C GLU A 304 -5.79 10.18 14.95
N TRP A 305 -6.27 9.09 14.36
CA TRP A 305 -7.45 8.39 14.87
C TRP A 305 -7.23 7.82 16.28
N ARG A 306 -6.04 7.28 16.60
CA ARG A 306 -5.72 6.81 17.96
C ARG A 306 -5.69 7.96 18.96
N LYS A 307 -5.10 9.12 18.59
CA LYS A 307 -5.16 10.34 19.41
C LYS A 307 -6.61 10.75 19.67
N ALA A 308 -7.44 10.80 18.62
CA ALA A 308 -8.86 11.12 18.75
C ALA A 308 -9.62 10.13 19.65
N TYR A 309 -9.37 8.83 19.50
CA TYR A 309 -9.97 7.78 20.32
C TYR A 309 -9.60 7.92 21.81
N ALA A 310 -8.34 8.26 22.09
CA ALA A 310 -7.84 8.44 23.46
C ALA A 310 -8.44 9.66 24.18
N LEU A 311 -8.79 10.71 23.44
CA LEU A 311 -9.48 11.89 23.99
C LEU A 311 -10.93 11.59 24.44
N GLY A 312 -11.54 10.53 23.91
CA GLY A 312 -12.89 10.10 24.27
C GLY A 312 -14.01 10.96 23.65
N GLY A 313 -15.17 11.00 24.33
CA GLY A 313 -16.35 11.76 23.88
C GLY A 313 -17.36 10.95 23.04
N PRO A 314 -18.43 11.61 22.54
CA PRO A 314 -19.54 10.96 21.84
C PRO A 314 -19.12 10.22 20.56
N GLU A 315 -18.09 10.71 19.88
CA GLU A 315 -17.61 10.13 18.60
C GLU A 315 -16.72 8.90 18.80
N ARG A 316 -16.34 8.55 20.04
CA ARG A 316 -15.39 7.46 20.32
C ARG A 316 -15.79 6.14 19.67
N ALA A 317 -17.08 5.80 19.68
CA ALA A 317 -17.59 4.59 19.03
C ALA A 317 -17.40 4.62 17.50
N GLY A 318 -17.62 5.77 16.86
CA GLY A 318 -17.37 5.95 15.43
C GLY A 318 -15.89 5.84 15.07
N ILE A 319 -15.01 6.40 15.91
CA ILE A 319 -13.54 6.31 15.73
C ILE A 319 -13.07 4.88 15.94
N GLY A 320 -13.59 4.19 16.96
CA GLY A 320 -13.31 2.77 17.23
C GLY A 320 -13.65 1.89 16.02
N LYS A 321 -14.78 2.14 15.36
CA LYS A 321 -15.15 1.45 14.11
C LYS A 321 -14.17 1.71 12.96
N LYS A 322 -13.66 2.94 12.81
CA LYS A 322 -12.64 3.25 11.78
C LYS A 322 -11.33 2.50 12.03
N LEU A 323 -10.85 2.50 13.27
CA LEU A 323 -9.65 1.77 13.68
C LEU A 323 -9.85 0.25 13.52
N SER A 324 -10.98 -0.28 13.99
CA SER A 324 -11.34 -1.69 13.84
C SER A 324 -11.37 -2.11 12.36
N ALA A 325 -11.97 -1.31 11.48
CA ALA A 325 -12.01 -1.59 10.05
C ALA A 325 -10.60 -1.66 9.41
N HIS A 326 -9.67 -0.80 9.84
CA HIS A 326 -8.28 -0.85 9.39
C HIS A 326 -7.62 -2.18 9.76
N TYR A 327 -7.69 -2.55 11.04
CA TYR A 327 -7.06 -3.78 11.53
C TYR A 327 -7.72 -5.06 11.02
N LEU A 328 -9.02 -5.05 10.76
CA LEU A 328 -9.70 -6.13 10.07
C LEU A 328 -9.13 -6.32 8.65
N ALA A 329 -8.87 -5.23 7.93
CA ALA A 329 -8.26 -5.31 6.60
C ALA A 329 -6.82 -5.81 6.66
N GLU A 330 -6.03 -5.35 7.64
CA GLU A 330 -4.66 -5.81 7.87
C GLU A 330 -4.61 -7.30 8.23
N GLY A 331 -5.44 -7.74 9.17
CA GLY A 331 -5.52 -9.15 9.57
C GLY A 331 -5.95 -10.07 8.43
N ARG A 332 -6.89 -9.62 7.58
CA ARG A 332 -7.27 -10.38 6.36
C ARG A 332 -6.12 -10.51 5.37
N ALA A 333 -5.31 -9.47 5.19
CA ALA A 333 -4.15 -9.53 4.31
C ALA A 333 -3.10 -10.52 4.83
N PHE A 334 -2.86 -10.57 6.15
CA PHE A 334 -1.99 -11.58 6.75
C PHE A 334 -2.58 -13.00 6.64
N LEU A 335 -3.89 -13.15 6.84
CA LEU A 335 -4.58 -14.44 6.73
C LEU A 335 -4.52 -14.98 5.29
N GLU A 336 -4.71 -14.12 4.29
CA GLU A 336 -4.55 -14.49 2.87
C GLU A 336 -3.12 -14.93 2.57
N LYS A 337 -2.13 -14.18 3.05
CA LYS A 337 -0.71 -14.52 2.89
C LYS A 337 -0.36 -15.86 3.56
N ALA A 338 -0.96 -16.16 4.71
CA ALA A 338 -0.78 -17.43 5.42
C ALA A 338 -1.31 -18.65 4.63
N GLY A 339 -2.25 -18.45 3.71
CA GLY A 339 -2.79 -19.51 2.83
C GLY A 339 -1.94 -19.80 1.58
N LEU A 340 -0.87 -19.04 1.33
CA LEU A 340 -0.03 -19.20 0.14
C LEU A 340 1.14 -20.18 0.39
N PRO A 341 1.62 -20.89 -0.65
CA PRO A 341 2.82 -21.71 -0.54
C PRO A 341 4.04 -20.88 -0.08
N GLY A 342 4.71 -21.33 0.97
CA GLY A 342 5.86 -20.61 1.56
C GLY A 342 5.47 -19.53 2.59
N ALA A 343 4.24 -19.55 3.10
CA ALA A 343 3.82 -18.72 4.24
C ALA A 343 4.78 -18.83 5.44
N THR A 344 5.02 -17.71 6.12
CA THR A 344 5.87 -17.71 7.31
C THR A 344 5.04 -18.09 8.54
N GLU A 345 5.68 -18.72 9.53
CA GLU A 345 5.03 -19.08 10.80
C GLU A 345 4.40 -17.87 11.51
N THR A 346 4.94 -16.68 11.26
CA THR A 346 4.47 -15.42 11.84
C THR A 346 3.21 -14.87 11.20
N ASP A 347 2.80 -15.33 10.01
CA ASP A 347 1.68 -14.71 9.27
C ASP A 347 0.34 -14.92 10.00
N LEU A 348 0.04 -16.13 10.48
CA LEU A 348 -1.18 -16.40 11.26
C LEU A 348 -1.20 -15.66 12.61
N ASN A 349 -0.05 -15.58 13.28
CA ASN A 349 0.07 -14.84 14.55
C ASN A 349 -0.10 -13.32 14.33
N SER A 350 0.38 -12.80 13.20
CA SER A 350 0.19 -11.39 12.82
C SER A 350 -1.27 -11.10 12.48
N ALA A 351 -1.94 -12.03 11.78
CA ALA A 351 -3.38 -11.94 11.52
C ALA A 351 -4.19 -11.92 12.82
N LEU A 352 -3.88 -12.82 13.75
CA LEU A 352 -4.54 -12.90 15.06
C LEU A 352 -4.40 -11.60 15.84
N ASN A 353 -3.17 -11.09 15.98
CA ASN A 353 -2.90 -9.83 16.67
C ASN A 353 -3.68 -8.66 16.04
N ALA A 354 -3.74 -8.59 14.71
CA ALA A 354 -4.53 -7.55 14.03
C ALA A 354 -6.04 -7.70 14.36
N PHE A 355 -6.60 -8.90 14.35
CA PHE A 355 -8.01 -9.09 14.71
C PHE A 355 -8.30 -8.80 16.19
N GLU A 356 -7.38 -9.11 17.10
CA GLU A 356 -7.46 -8.74 18.52
C GLU A 356 -7.47 -7.22 18.68
N GLN A 357 -6.56 -6.51 18.00
CA GLN A 357 -6.56 -5.03 17.99
C GLN A 357 -7.87 -4.48 17.41
N ALA A 358 -8.44 -5.11 16.38
CA ALA A 358 -9.73 -4.71 15.85
C ALA A 358 -10.87 -4.83 16.87
N LEU A 359 -10.87 -5.90 17.68
CA LEU A 359 -11.84 -6.12 18.75
C LEU A 359 -11.62 -5.17 19.94
N ASP A 360 -10.38 -4.81 20.23
CA ASP A 360 -10.06 -3.85 21.30
C ASP A 360 -10.62 -2.44 21.01
N TYR A 361 -10.61 -2.02 19.75
CA TYR A 361 -11.20 -0.75 19.32
C TYR A 361 -12.72 -0.82 19.12
N ASP A 362 -13.25 -1.97 18.70
CA ASP A 362 -14.70 -2.22 18.60
C ASP A 362 -15.08 -3.58 19.21
N ARG A 363 -15.38 -3.57 20.50
CA ARG A 363 -15.78 -4.76 21.27
C ARG A 363 -17.11 -5.37 20.84
N THR A 364 -17.86 -4.66 19.98
CA THR A 364 -19.14 -5.13 19.43
C THR A 364 -18.99 -5.75 18.05
N SER A 365 -17.76 -5.82 17.52
CA SER A 365 -17.48 -6.40 16.21
C SER A 365 -17.57 -7.93 16.22
N GLU A 366 -18.73 -8.46 15.82
CA GLU A 366 -18.92 -9.91 15.61
C GLU A 366 -17.94 -10.47 14.57
N THR A 367 -17.61 -9.68 13.54
CA THR A 367 -16.66 -10.07 12.49
C THR A 367 -15.26 -10.27 13.05
N ALA A 368 -14.79 -9.39 13.94
CA ALA A 368 -13.48 -9.57 14.58
C ALA A 368 -13.46 -10.83 15.45
N ALA A 369 -14.51 -11.06 16.24
CA ALA A 369 -14.62 -12.26 17.08
C ALA A 369 -14.60 -13.56 16.27
N SER A 370 -15.34 -13.63 15.16
CA SER A 370 -15.33 -14.80 14.25
C SER A 370 -13.94 -15.06 13.68
N LEU A 371 -13.29 -14.01 13.18
CA LEU A 371 -11.95 -14.13 12.57
C LEU A 371 -10.88 -14.53 13.60
N ILE A 372 -10.98 -14.08 14.86
CA ILE A 372 -10.12 -14.54 15.95
C ILE A 372 -10.29 -16.04 16.18
N GLN A 373 -11.54 -16.52 16.24
CA GLN A 373 -11.82 -17.94 16.45
C GLN A 373 -11.30 -18.79 15.27
N GLU A 374 -11.60 -18.38 14.03
CA GLU A 374 -11.13 -19.05 12.83
C GLU A 374 -9.60 -19.09 12.75
N THR A 375 -8.93 -17.98 13.07
CA THR A 375 -7.46 -17.90 13.05
C THR A 375 -6.84 -18.78 14.13
N ASN A 376 -7.43 -18.84 15.33
CA ASN A 376 -6.97 -19.77 16.38
C ASN A 376 -7.09 -21.24 15.94
N LEU A 377 -8.20 -21.62 15.32
CA LEU A 377 -8.36 -22.97 14.76
C LEU A 377 -7.32 -23.26 13.68
N ALA A 378 -7.03 -22.29 12.81
CA ALA A 378 -6.00 -22.42 11.77
C ALA A 378 -4.60 -22.58 12.36
N ILE A 379 -4.27 -21.85 13.43
CA ILE A 379 -2.99 -21.98 14.16
C ILE A 379 -2.86 -23.38 14.76
N VAL A 380 -3.89 -23.86 15.46
CA VAL A 380 -3.89 -25.21 16.05
C VAL A 380 -3.71 -26.26 14.96
N ALA A 381 -4.50 -26.21 13.89
CA ALA A 381 -4.41 -27.16 12.80
C ALA A 381 -3.03 -27.15 12.11
N ARG A 382 -2.40 -25.97 11.95
CA ARG A 382 -1.05 -25.86 11.41
C ARG A 382 -0.02 -26.48 12.35
N ASN A 383 -0.14 -26.24 13.65
CA ASN A 383 0.77 -26.82 14.65
C ASN A 383 0.65 -28.34 14.72
N GLU A 384 -0.56 -28.89 14.61
CA GLU A 384 -0.78 -30.34 14.51
C GLU A 384 -0.11 -30.95 13.27
N ARG A 385 -0.20 -30.27 12.10
CA ARG A 385 0.50 -30.70 10.89
C ARG A 385 2.03 -30.61 11.03
N LEU A 386 2.53 -29.57 11.69
CA LEU A 386 3.96 -29.44 11.98
C LEU A 386 4.46 -30.56 12.91
N GLU A 387 3.72 -30.86 13.97
CA GLU A 387 4.05 -31.96 14.89
C GLU A 387 4.01 -33.31 14.19
N MET A 388 3.04 -33.53 13.28
CA MET A 388 2.99 -34.72 12.45
C MET A 388 4.23 -34.85 11.56
N ALA A 389 4.67 -33.78 10.90
CA ALA A 389 5.88 -33.78 10.08
C ALA A 389 7.14 -34.09 10.92
N ILE A 390 7.25 -33.51 12.12
CA ILE A 390 8.34 -33.79 13.07
C ILE A 390 8.32 -35.27 13.51
N ASN A 391 7.14 -35.81 13.81
CA ASN A 391 6.99 -37.22 14.21
C ASN A 391 7.34 -38.19 13.07
N ILE A 392 6.99 -37.86 11.83
CA ILE A 392 7.38 -38.62 10.64
C ILE A 392 8.91 -38.63 10.48
N ILE A 393 9.56 -37.46 10.58
CA ILE A 393 11.03 -37.32 10.52
C ILE A 393 11.69 -38.14 11.64
N SER A 394 11.22 -37.99 12.88
CA SER A 394 11.75 -38.74 14.03
C SER A 394 11.61 -40.25 13.86
N THR A 395 10.49 -40.70 13.29
CA THR A 395 10.27 -42.13 12.98
C THR A 395 11.23 -42.59 11.90
N GLY A 396 11.41 -41.81 10.82
CA GLY A 396 12.40 -42.08 9.78
C GLY A 396 13.82 -42.18 10.33
N GLU A 397 14.21 -41.33 11.29
CA GLU A 397 15.51 -41.39 11.95
C GLU A 397 15.71 -42.65 12.81
N LYS A 398 14.67 -43.08 13.53
CA LYS A 398 14.71 -44.35 14.30
C LYS A 398 14.89 -45.56 13.38
N VAL A 399 14.14 -45.59 12.27
CA VAL A 399 14.23 -46.67 11.27
C VAL A 399 15.61 -46.65 10.59
N ARG A 400 16.19 -45.45 10.35
CA ARG A 400 17.58 -45.33 9.87
C ARG A 400 18.55 -45.97 10.86
N ALA A 401 18.45 -45.66 12.15
CA ALA A 401 19.35 -46.22 13.16
C ALA A 401 19.22 -47.75 13.27
N GLU A 402 18.03 -48.30 13.08
CA GLU A 402 17.82 -49.76 12.99
C GLU A 402 18.49 -50.36 11.74
N ALA A 403 18.40 -49.70 10.60
CA ALA A 403 19.09 -50.11 9.38
C ALA A 403 20.63 -50.09 9.54
N ASP A 404 21.18 -49.08 10.22
CA ASP A 404 22.61 -49.00 10.54
C ASP A 404 23.05 -50.21 11.39
N ASN A 405 22.23 -50.63 12.38
CA ASN A 405 22.51 -51.83 13.17
C ASN A 405 22.51 -53.13 12.34
N PHE A 406 21.62 -53.27 11.35
CA PHE A 406 21.64 -54.42 10.43
C PHE A 406 22.92 -54.43 9.57
N ARG A 407 23.34 -53.25 9.09
CA ARG A 407 24.59 -53.11 8.34
C ARG A 407 25.80 -53.52 9.19
N GLU A 408 25.89 -53.07 10.44
CA GLU A 408 26.99 -53.43 11.36
C GLU A 408 27.06 -54.94 11.63
N ARG A 409 25.91 -55.62 11.64
CA ARG A 409 25.81 -57.07 11.79
C ARG A 409 26.05 -57.84 10.47
N GLN A 410 26.39 -57.15 9.38
CA GLN A 410 26.55 -57.70 8.04
C GLN A 410 25.27 -58.36 7.48
N ASP A 411 24.10 -58.00 8.03
CA ASP A 411 22.79 -58.42 7.52
C ASP A 411 22.32 -57.42 6.45
N TYR A 412 22.96 -57.49 5.30
CA TYR A 412 22.80 -56.51 4.22
C TYR A 412 21.39 -56.49 3.61
N ALA A 413 20.70 -57.63 3.57
CA ALA A 413 19.33 -57.72 3.07
C ALA A 413 18.37 -56.90 3.94
N ASN A 414 18.43 -57.08 5.26
CA ASN A 414 17.60 -56.32 6.18
C ASN A 414 18.04 -54.86 6.27
N ALA A 415 19.33 -54.55 6.11
CA ALA A 415 19.82 -53.18 6.06
C ALA A 415 19.22 -52.39 4.87
N ILE A 416 19.33 -52.91 3.64
CA ILE A 416 18.80 -52.24 2.44
C ILE A 416 17.28 -52.05 2.53
N LYS A 417 16.55 -53.09 2.95
CA LYS A 417 15.10 -53.02 3.13
C LYS A 417 14.70 -51.94 4.13
N THR A 418 15.38 -51.88 5.27
CA THR A 418 15.07 -50.94 6.36
C THR A 418 15.45 -49.50 5.98
N TYR A 419 16.55 -49.29 5.25
CA TYR A 419 16.86 -47.97 4.69
C TYR A 419 15.78 -47.48 3.69
N ARG A 420 15.27 -48.35 2.81
CA ARG A 420 14.17 -47.99 1.90
C ARG A 420 12.89 -47.66 2.67
N GLN A 421 12.61 -48.37 3.75
CA GLN A 421 11.50 -48.04 4.65
C GLN A 421 11.68 -46.65 5.30
N ALA A 422 12.90 -46.31 5.74
CA ALA A 422 13.21 -44.97 6.26
C ALA A 422 13.01 -43.87 5.20
N ILE A 423 13.39 -44.12 3.94
CA ILE A 423 13.14 -43.20 2.81
C ILE A 423 11.64 -42.92 2.68
N GLY A 424 10.79 -43.95 2.74
CA GLY A 424 9.34 -43.78 2.65
C GLY A 424 8.75 -42.87 3.73
N PHE A 425 9.32 -42.85 4.94
CA PHE A 425 8.92 -41.89 5.97
C PHE A 425 9.35 -40.46 5.58
N PHE A 426 10.59 -40.25 5.16
CA PHE A 426 11.04 -38.90 4.78
C PHE A 426 10.33 -38.36 3.53
N GLU A 427 9.98 -39.21 2.56
CA GLU A 427 9.20 -38.82 1.37
C GLU A 427 7.73 -38.49 1.68
N ALA A 428 7.21 -38.93 2.83
CA ALA A 428 5.86 -38.60 3.29
C ALA A 428 5.76 -37.18 3.92
N VAL A 429 6.89 -36.48 4.09
CA VAL A 429 6.91 -35.10 4.59
C VAL A 429 6.60 -34.14 3.44
N ASP A 430 5.54 -33.34 3.59
CA ASP A 430 5.11 -32.35 2.61
C ASP A 430 5.99 -31.08 2.61
N ASP A 431 5.87 -30.29 1.55
CA ASP A 431 6.61 -29.04 1.32
C ASP A 431 5.99 -27.82 2.05
N GLU A 432 4.92 -28.00 2.85
CA GLU A 432 4.28 -26.94 3.66
C GLU A 432 5.28 -26.27 4.61
N PHE A 433 6.15 -27.06 5.24
CA PHE A 433 7.14 -26.59 6.20
C PHE A 433 8.56 -26.74 5.63
N LYS A 434 9.09 -25.63 5.13
CA LYS A 434 10.36 -25.62 4.38
C LYS A 434 11.53 -26.30 5.11
N GLU A 435 11.72 -26.00 6.40
CA GLU A 435 12.82 -26.57 7.19
C GLU A 435 12.70 -28.10 7.31
N GLN A 436 11.50 -28.60 7.60
CA GLN A 436 11.21 -30.02 7.72
C GLN A 436 11.33 -30.72 6.35
N SER A 437 10.83 -30.10 5.27
CA SER A 437 11.00 -30.62 3.90
C SER A 437 12.49 -30.70 3.51
N ASP A 438 13.27 -29.64 3.78
CA ASP A 438 14.70 -29.61 3.43
C ASP A 438 15.47 -30.69 4.23
N THR A 439 15.14 -30.86 5.51
CA THR A 439 15.68 -31.92 6.37
C THR A 439 15.33 -33.31 5.86
N ALA A 440 14.08 -33.52 5.44
CA ALA A 440 13.63 -34.79 4.89
C ALA A 440 14.34 -35.12 3.56
N LYS A 441 14.41 -34.16 2.63
CA LYS A 441 15.11 -34.28 1.34
C LYS A 441 16.59 -34.57 1.53
N GLU A 442 17.25 -33.95 2.50
CA GLU A 442 18.64 -34.24 2.83
C GLU A 442 18.81 -35.67 3.35
N ASN A 443 17.95 -36.12 4.28
CA ASN A 443 17.98 -37.48 4.79
C ASN A 443 17.74 -38.52 3.70
N VAL A 444 16.80 -38.30 2.77
CA VAL A 444 16.60 -39.17 1.60
C VAL A 444 17.90 -39.32 0.79
N ARG A 445 18.59 -38.22 0.49
CA ARG A 445 19.87 -38.25 -0.24
C ARG A 445 20.95 -39.03 0.52
N ARG A 446 21.03 -38.85 1.84
CA ARG A 446 21.99 -39.56 2.70
C ARG A 446 21.69 -41.06 2.73
N LEU A 447 20.42 -41.45 2.88
CA LEU A 447 19.99 -42.85 2.87
C LEU A 447 20.23 -43.54 1.54
N GLN A 448 19.96 -42.86 0.42
CA GLN A 448 20.28 -43.39 -0.91
C GLN A 448 21.79 -43.62 -1.09
N LYS A 449 22.63 -42.81 -0.44
CA LYS A 449 24.07 -43.05 -0.40
C LYS A 449 24.40 -44.26 0.48
N SER A 450 23.84 -44.36 1.68
CA SER A 450 24.05 -45.51 2.57
C SER A 450 23.65 -46.84 1.92
N ILE A 451 22.55 -46.88 1.15
CA ILE A 451 22.16 -48.07 0.38
C ILE A 451 23.24 -48.45 -0.63
N LYS A 452 23.80 -47.49 -1.37
CA LYS A 452 24.89 -47.76 -2.32
C LYS A 452 26.14 -48.26 -1.61
N ASP A 453 26.49 -47.66 -0.48
CA ASP A 453 27.65 -48.10 0.31
C ASP A 453 27.45 -49.55 0.81
N VAL A 454 26.24 -49.93 1.23
CA VAL A 454 25.92 -51.33 1.58
C VAL A 454 26.01 -52.26 0.37
N ILE A 455 25.55 -51.83 -0.81
CA ILE A 455 25.67 -52.63 -2.04
C ILE A 455 27.15 -52.85 -2.39
N THR A 456 28.01 -51.84 -2.22
CA THR A 456 29.46 -52.00 -2.36
C THR A 456 30.02 -52.99 -1.34
N ASP A 457 29.62 -52.89 -0.06
CA ASP A 457 30.03 -53.86 0.97
C ASP A 457 29.63 -55.31 0.60
N VAL A 458 28.46 -55.50 -0.04
CA VAL A 458 28.00 -56.81 -0.54
C VAL A 458 28.87 -57.32 -1.71
N LEU A 459 29.21 -56.46 -2.66
CA LEU A 459 30.08 -56.82 -3.80
C LEU A 459 31.51 -57.13 -3.35
N ASP A 460 32.02 -56.43 -2.34
CA ASP A 460 33.32 -56.69 -1.74
C ASP A 460 33.32 -58.03 -0.98
N ALA A 461 32.24 -58.33 -0.24
CA ALA A 461 32.07 -59.63 0.41
C ALA A 461 31.99 -60.79 -0.61
N ALA A 462 31.32 -60.57 -1.74
CA ALA A 462 31.27 -61.51 -2.86
C ALA A 462 32.66 -61.74 -3.47
N SER A 463 33.43 -60.67 -3.70
CA SER A 463 34.81 -60.74 -4.20
C SER A 463 35.74 -61.48 -3.22
N ALA A 464 35.60 -61.23 -1.91
CA ALA A 464 36.37 -61.93 -0.88
C ALA A 464 36.07 -63.44 -0.85
N ALA A 465 34.82 -63.85 -1.13
CA ALA A 465 34.47 -65.26 -1.27
C ALA A 465 35.09 -65.91 -2.51
N ILE A 466 35.22 -65.17 -3.63
CA ILE A 466 35.97 -65.63 -4.81
C ILE A 466 37.45 -65.80 -4.47
N ASP A 467 38.06 -64.82 -3.79
CA ASP A 467 39.47 -64.90 -3.36
C ASP A 467 39.72 -66.07 -2.39
N GLU A 468 38.81 -66.32 -1.46
CA GLU A 468 38.86 -67.48 -0.57
C GLU A 468 38.81 -68.79 -1.37
N GLY A 469 37.95 -68.84 -2.39
CA GLY A 469 37.86 -69.97 -3.32
C GLY A 469 39.16 -70.19 -4.11
N ASP A 470 39.79 -69.11 -4.60
CA ASP A 470 41.05 -69.20 -5.33
C ASP A 470 42.19 -69.70 -4.42
N ARG A 471 42.29 -69.21 -3.19
CA ARG A 471 43.28 -69.70 -2.20
C ARG A 471 43.05 -71.17 -1.83
N ALA A 472 41.80 -71.59 -1.70
CA ALA A 472 41.46 -72.99 -1.41
C ALA A 472 41.83 -73.91 -2.60
N LYS A 473 41.56 -73.46 -3.82
CA LYS A 473 41.95 -74.15 -5.07
C LYS A 473 43.47 -74.30 -5.18
N ASP A 474 44.22 -73.23 -4.94
CA ASP A 474 45.69 -73.25 -5.00
C ASP A 474 46.30 -74.16 -3.91
N GLY A 475 45.61 -74.31 -2.77
CA GLY A 475 45.95 -75.26 -1.72
C GLY A 475 45.45 -76.70 -1.94
N ASN A 476 44.93 -77.05 -3.12
CA ASN A 476 44.33 -78.34 -3.47
C ASN A 476 43.11 -78.75 -2.62
N ARG A 477 42.43 -77.80 -1.95
CA ARG A 477 41.19 -78.01 -1.19
C ARG A 477 39.97 -77.67 -2.06
N PHE A 478 39.75 -78.48 -3.09
CA PHE A 478 38.78 -78.17 -4.15
C PHE A 478 37.32 -78.14 -3.69
N ASP A 479 36.94 -78.93 -2.68
CA ASP A 479 35.56 -78.92 -2.15
C ASP A 479 35.28 -77.64 -1.33
N GLU A 480 36.28 -77.13 -0.60
CA GLU A 480 36.20 -75.83 0.06
C GLU A 480 36.17 -74.68 -0.96
N ALA A 481 36.95 -74.79 -2.05
CA ALA A 481 36.94 -73.82 -3.13
C ALA A 481 35.57 -73.70 -3.82
N ASN A 482 34.96 -74.85 -4.16
CA ASN A 482 33.62 -74.89 -4.76
C ASN A 482 32.56 -74.33 -3.80
N GLY A 483 32.65 -74.65 -2.51
CA GLY A 483 31.76 -74.07 -1.49
C GLY A 483 31.91 -72.55 -1.36
N ALA A 484 33.11 -72.00 -1.52
CA ALA A 484 33.33 -70.56 -1.52
C ALA A 484 32.72 -69.86 -2.75
N TYR A 485 32.86 -70.44 -3.95
CA TYR A 485 32.24 -69.89 -5.16
C TYR A 485 30.71 -69.98 -5.14
N ASP A 486 30.14 -71.07 -4.60
CA ASP A 486 28.68 -71.22 -4.49
C ASP A 486 28.05 -70.20 -3.54
N ARG A 487 28.79 -69.72 -2.53
CA ARG A 487 28.33 -68.65 -1.63
C ARG A 487 28.19 -67.29 -2.33
N VAL A 488 28.89 -67.03 -3.42
CA VAL A 488 28.87 -65.74 -4.13
C VAL A 488 27.45 -65.38 -4.58
N ALA A 489 26.75 -66.34 -5.21
CA ALA A 489 25.38 -66.13 -5.67
C ALA A 489 24.42 -65.83 -4.51
N ALA A 490 24.63 -66.47 -3.34
CA ALA A 490 23.84 -66.20 -2.14
C ALA A 490 24.15 -64.81 -1.56
N ILE A 491 25.41 -64.37 -1.54
CA ILE A 491 25.83 -63.06 -1.04
C ILE A 491 25.21 -61.94 -1.88
N VAL A 492 25.34 -61.99 -3.21
CA VAL A 492 24.84 -60.92 -4.09
C VAL A 492 23.32 -60.95 -4.32
N SER A 493 22.64 -62.03 -3.91
CA SER A 493 21.17 -62.14 -4.02
C SER A 493 20.41 -61.08 -3.22
N VAL A 494 21.05 -60.48 -2.23
CA VAL A 494 20.47 -59.42 -1.39
C VAL A 494 20.37 -58.07 -2.11
N ILE A 495 21.09 -57.90 -3.24
CA ILE A 495 21.00 -56.70 -4.08
C ILE A 495 19.66 -56.74 -4.85
N PRO A 496 18.77 -55.77 -4.62
CA PRO A 496 17.45 -55.72 -5.28
C PRO A 496 17.54 -55.59 -6.81
N GLU A 497 16.57 -56.16 -7.52
CA GLU A 497 16.51 -56.15 -9.00
C GLU A 497 16.06 -54.81 -9.60
N ASP A 498 15.55 -53.88 -8.77
CA ASP A 498 15.11 -52.54 -9.17
C ASP A 498 16.23 -51.48 -9.06
N GLU A 499 17.47 -51.91 -8.82
CA GLU A 499 18.64 -51.03 -8.78
C GLU A 499 19.11 -50.58 -10.17
N LYS A 500 20.06 -49.64 -10.18
CA LYS A 500 20.61 -49.11 -11.44
C LYS A 500 21.31 -50.19 -12.26
N GLU A 501 21.22 -50.08 -13.58
CA GLU A 501 21.73 -51.09 -14.52
C GLU A 501 23.21 -51.43 -14.32
N ASN A 502 24.07 -50.45 -13.98
CA ASN A 502 25.48 -50.71 -13.69
C ASN A 502 25.66 -51.63 -12.46
N ILE A 503 24.84 -51.46 -11.41
CA ILE A 503 24.91 -52.30 -10.20
C ILE A 503 24.45 -53.72 -10.52
N LEU A 504 23.42 -53.88 -11.36
CA LEU A 504 22.96 -55.18 -11.83
C LEU A 504 23.99 -55.87 -12.72
N GLN A 505 24.73 -55.11 -13.54
CA GLN A 505 25.86 -55.63 -14.31
C GLN A 505 26.99 -56.13 -13.39
N ASP A 506 27.36 -55.37 -12.36
CA ASP A 506 28.37 -55.78 -11.39
C ASP A 506 27.94 -57.05 -10.63
N LYS A 507 26.68 -57.12 -10.19
CA LYS A 507 26.06 -58.31 -9.59
C LYS A 507 26.19 -59.53 -10.52
N ASN A 508 25.79 -59.39 -11.78
CA ASN A 508 25.84 -60.48 -12.76
C ASN A 508 27.27 -60.89 -13.09
N SER A 509 28.19 -59.92 -13.18
CA SER A 509 29.61 -60.18 -13.40
C SER A 509 30.22 -61.03 -12.28
N MET A 510 29.88 -60.75 -11.02
CA MET A 510 30.33 -61.56 -9.87
C MET A 510 29.80 -62.99 -9.94
N ILE A 511 28.53 -63.18 -10.33
CA ILE A 511 27.92 -64.50 -10.50
C ILE A 511 28.61 -65.28 -11.62
N GLU A 512 28.82 -64.65 -12.78
CA GLU A 512 29.51 -65.26 -13.93
C GLU A 512 30.96 -65.62 -13.59
N MET A 513 31.67 -64.73 -12.89
CA MET A 513 33.05 -64.95 -12.48
C MET A 513 33.16 -66.13 -11.51
N ALA A 514 32.28 -66.22 -10.51
CA ALA A 514 32.24 -67.34 -9.58
C ALA A 514 31.91 -68.67 -10.28
N ALA A 515 30.96 -68.67 -11.22
CA ALA A 515 30.62 -69.85 -12.01
C ALA A 515 31.80 -70.37 -12.84
N LYS A 516 32.51 -69.46 -13.52
CA LYS A 516 33.71 -69.78 -14.29
C LYS A 516 34.82 -70.34 -13.40
N LYS A 517 35.09 -69.70 -12.26
CA LYS A 517 36.11 -70.14 -11.31
C LYS A 517 35.81 -71.50 -10.67
N LYS A 518 34.53 -71.80 -10.44
CA LYS A 518 34.06 -73.12 -10.02
C LYS A 518 34.33 -74.19 -11.08
N GLU A 519 34.08 -73.89 -12.35
CA GLU A 519 34.41 -74.80 -13.46
C GLU A 519 35.92 -75.06 -13.54
N GLU A 520 36.75 -74.01 -13.43
CA GLU A 520 38.21 -74.13 -13.39
C GLU A 520 38.69 -75.00 -12.21
N ALA A 521 38.10 -74.83 -11.02
CA ALA A 521 38.42 -75.64 -9.84
C ALA A 521 38.04 -77.12 -10.02
N ASN A 522 36.91 -77.42 -10.65
CA ASN A 522 36.50 -78.79 -10.98
C ASN A 522 37.47 -79.46 -11.98
N VAL A 523 37.88 -78.73 -13.02
CA VAL A 523 38.86 -79.23 -13.99
C VAL A 523 40.23 -79.46 -13.30
N ALA A 524 40.65 -78.56 -12.42
CA ALA A 524 41.89 -78.70 -11.66
C ALA A 524 41.85 -79.90 -10.70
N LYS A 525 40.71 -80.15 -10.03
CA LYS A 525 40.48 -81.32 -9.18
C LYS A 525 40.69 -82.63 -9.96
N ILE A 526 40.05 -82.77 -11.12
CA ILE A 526 40.17 -83.96 -11.98
C ILE A 526 41.63 -84.19 -12.39
N ARG A 527 42.34 -83.12 -12.78
CA ARG A 527 43.77 -83.21 -13.17
C ARG A 527 44.66 -83.60 -11.99
N TYR A 528 44.40 -83.06 -10.81
CA TYR A 528 45.15 -83.37 -9.59
C TYR A 528 44.94 -84.83 -9.16
N GLU A 529 43.70 -85.32 -9.19
CA GLU A 529 43.36 -86.72 -8.89
C GLU A 529 44.00 -87.70 -9.90
N GLN A 530 44.02 -87.36 -11.19
CA GLN A 530 44.73 -88.13 -12.22
C GLN A 530 46.24 -88.16 -12.00
N ALA A 531 46.86 -87.02 -11.68
CA ALA A 531 48.30 -86.94 -11.40
C ALA A 531 48.69 -87.72 -10.12
N MET A 532 47.85 -87.70 -9.08
CA MET A 532 48.04 -88.50 -7.87
C MET A 532 47.88 -90.00 -8.15
N ALA A 533 46.93 -90.40 -9.02
CA ALA A 533 46.77 -91.79 -9.45
C ALA A 533 47.96 -92.27 -10.29
N GLU A 534 48.51 -91.44 -11.17
CA GLU A 534 49.71 -91.73 -11.95
C GLU A 534 50.97 -91.81 -11.07
N GLN A 535 51.12 -90.93 -10.07
CA GLN A 535 52.20 -91.01 -9.09
C GLN A 535 52.09 -92.24 -8.18
N ALA A 536 50.88 -92.62 -7.76
CA ALA A 536 50.65 -93.86 -7.03
C ALA A 536 50.96 -95.10 -7.89
N ALA A 537 50.63 -95.08 -9.19
CA ALA A 537 50.98 -96.13 -10.15
C ALA A 537 52.50 -96.20 -10.41
N ALA A 538 53.19 -95.05 -10.50
CA ALA A 538 54.64 -94.99 -10.64
C ALA A 538 55.39 -95.43 -9.37
N ALA A 539 54.88 -95.10 -8.18
CA ALA A 539 55.41 -95.58 -6.91
C ALA A 539 55.19 -97.09 -6.71
N ALA A 540 54.06 -97.63 -7.15
CA ALA A 540 53.81 -99.07 -7.18
C ALA A 540 54.74 -99.82 -8.18
N ALA A 541 55.10 -99.18 -9.30
CA ALA A 541 56.06 -99.72 -10.27
C ALA A 541 57.51 -99.70 -9.76
N GLN A 542 57.90 -98.71 -8.93
CA GLN A 542 59.23 -98.67 -8.30
C GLN A 542 59.43 -99.69 -7.17
N GLN A 543 58.36 -100.17 -6.51
CA GLN A 543 58.46 -101.25 -5.52
C GLN A 543 58.64 -102.65 -6.12
N GLN A 544 58.43 -102.85 -7.43
CA GLN A 544 58.67 -104.13 -8.11
C GLN A 544 60.00 -104.22 -8.88
N GLY A 545 60.78 -103.14 -8.97
CA GLY A 545 62.06 -103.10 -9.71
C GLY A 545 63.32 -103.36 -8.88
N GLY A 546 63.20 -103.52 -7.55
CA GLY A 546 64.33 -103.68 -6.62
C GLY A 546 64.61 -105.13 -6.23
N ALA A 547 64.74 -106.05 -7.18
CA ALA A 547 65.27 -107.39 -6.93
C ALA A 547 66.01 -107.91 -8.17
N ARG A 548 67.29 -107.54 -8.30
CA ARG A 548 68.32 -108.38 -8.92
C ARG A 548 69.70 -107.96 -8.46
#